data_AF-A0A1V4EN01-F1
#
_entry.id   AF-A0A1V4EN01-F1
#
_cell.length_a   1.000
_cell.length_b   1.000
_cell.length_c   1.000
_cell.angle_alpha   90.00
_cell.angle_beta   90.00
_cell.angle_gamma   90.00
#
_symmetry.space_group_name_H-M   'P 1'
#
loop_
_entity.id
_entity.type
_entity.pdbx_description
1 polymer ?
#
loop_
_entity_poly.entity_id
_entity_poly.type
_entity_poly.pdbx_seq_one_letter_code
_entity_poly.pdbx_strand_id
1 'polypeptide(L)'
;MAVYTDGCAVLSRRTGPTVRKCLTTAEWRGLRGSLKHLRLGRSESQPPGADFIAYRLSYKGHRATRYTLPPTWQPVVSRLEKVLVKYWAPN
;
A
#
# COMPACT_ATOMS: atom_id res chain seq x y z
N MET A 1 4.55 0.03 -1.81
CA MET A 1 4.07 0.83 -0.67
C MET A 1 4.40 0.10 0.63
N ALA A 2 4.71 0.82 1.70
CA ALA A 2 4.97 0.27 3.03
C ALA A 2 4.19 1.10 4.06
N VAL A 3 3.56 0.44 5.02
CA VAL A 3 2.86 1.10 6.12
C VAL A 3 3.51 0.69 7.42
N TYR A 4 4.01 1.67 8.15
CA TYR A 4 4.63 1.49 9.45
C TYR A 4 3.55 1.54 10.54
N THR A 5 3.83 0.88 11.67
CA THR A 5 2.90 0.79 12.80
C THR A 5 2.74 2.11 13.56
N ASP A 6 3.64 3.07 13.32
CA ASP A 6 3.60 4.44 13.83
C ASP A 6 2.58 5.34 13.12
N GLY A 7 1.88 4.81 12.10
CA GLY A 7 0.91 5.58 11.30
C GLY A 7 1.53 6.34 10.14
N CYS A 8 2.83 6.18 9.88
CA CYS A 8 3.48 6.72 8.71
C CYS A 8 3.49 5.72 7.55
N ALA A 9 3.32 6.23 6.33
CA ALA A 9 3.31 5.43 5.12
C ALA A 9 4.37 5.92 4.15
N VAL A 10 5.02 4.97 3.49
CA VAL A 10 5.92 5.19 2.36
C VAL A 10 5.22 4.67 1.12
N LEU A 11 4.93 5.57 0.21
CA LEU A 11 4.10 5.35 -0.96
C LEU A 11 4.92 5.63 -2.22
N SER A 12 4.93 4.66 -3.13
CA SER A 12 5.69 4.73 -4.37
C SER A 12 4.80 4.25 -5.50
N ARG A 13 4.87 4.91 -6.66
CA ARG A 13 4.23 4.47 -7.92
C ARG A 13 5.30 3.93 -8.88
N ARG A 14 4.88 3.33 -9.99
CA ARG A 14 5.77 2.85 -11.06
C ARG A 14 6.66 3.97 -11.61
N THR A 15 6.11 5.18 -11.67
CA THR A 15 6.78 6.40 -12.15
C THR A 15 6.62 7.50 -11.11
N GLY A 16 7.74 8.14 -10.74
CA GLY A 16 7.79 9.30 -9.84
C GLY A 16 8.39 9.03 -8.44
N PRO A 17 8.47 10.08 -7.60
CA PRO A 17 9.19 10.02 -6.34
C PRO A 17 8.47 9.17 -5.30
N THR A 18 9.24 8.59 -4.38
CA THR A 18 8.69 7.92 -3.20
C THR A 18 8.26 8.97 -2.19
N VAL A 19 6.98 8.98 -1.83
CA VAL A 19 6.39 9.91 -0.85
C VAL A 19 6.38 9.23 0.52
N ARG A 20 7.09 9.82 1.49
CA ARG A 20 6.97 9.45 2.91
C ARG A 20 6.10 10.47 3.61
N LYS A 21 4.96 10.04 4.16
CA LYS A 21 4.08 10.94 4.92
C LYS A 21 3.45 10.22 6.11
N CYS A 22 3.38 10.93 7.22
CA CYS A 22 2.60 10.47 8.37
C CYS A 22 1.12 10.79 8.14
N LEU A 23 0.30 9.76 8.28
CA LEU A 23 -1.14 9.87 8.06
C LEU A 23 -1.75 10.69 9.20
N THR A 24 -2.80 11.45 8.89
CA THR A 24 -3.62 12.05 9.94
C THR A 24 -4.27 10.97 10.81
N THR A 25 -4.67 11.30 12.03
CA THR A 25 -5.34 10.37 12.95
C THR A 25 -6.57 9.70 12.32
N ALA A 26 -7.34 10.45 11.53
CA ALA A 26 -8.52 9.93 10.83
C ALA A 26 -8.15 8.94 9.71
N GLU A 27 -7.16 9.29 8.87
CA GLU A 27 -6.64 8.41 7.81
C GLU A 27 -6.04 7.14 8.41
N TRP A 28 -5.26 7.28 9.50
CA TRP A 28 -4.68 6.15 10.21
C TRP A 28 -5.75 5.26 10.83
N ARG A 29 -6.77 5.80 11.50
CA ARG A 29 -7.86 5.00 12.09
C ARG A 29 -8.61 4.22 11.02
N GLY A 30 -8.92 4.85 9.89
CA GLY A 30 -9.57 4.20 8.75
C GLY A 30 -8.71 3.10 8.11
N LEU A 31 -7.41 3.37 7.92
CA LEU A 31 -6.45 2.40 7.40
C LEU A 31 -6.23 1.25 8.36
N ARG A 32 -6.12 1.52 9.67
CA ARG A 32 -5.94 0.53 10.73
C ARG A 32 -7.10 -0.47 10.78
N GLY A 33 -8.33 -0.02 10.51
CA GLY A 33 -9.48 -0.90 10.32
C GLY A 33 -9.25 -1.91 9.20
N SER A 34 -8.89 -1.45 7.99
CA SER A 34 -8.57 -2.33 6.86
C SER A 34 -7.38 -3.25 7.14
N LEU A 35 -6.34 -2.74 7.82
CA LEU A 35 -5.14 -3.52 8.17
C LEU A 35 -5.43 -4.67 9.14
N LYS A 36 -6.46 -4.59 9.99
CA LYS A 36 -6.86 -5.71 10.85
C LYS A 36 -7.33 -6.92 10.06
N HIS A 37 -7.91 -6.70 8.88
CA HIS A 37 -8.40 -7.74 8.00
C HIS A 37 -7.40 -8.10 6.88
N LEU A 38 -6.26 -7.40 6.81
CA LEU A 38 -5.24 -7.62 5.80
C LEU A 38 -4.57 -8.98 6.01
N ARG A 39 -4.61 -9.82 4.98
CA ARG A 39 -3.83 -11.06 4.90
C ARG A 39 -2.73 -10.89 3.86
N LEU A 40 -1.50 -10.62 4.30
CA LEU A 40 -0.35 -10.46 3.39
C LEU A 40 -0.04 -11.79 2.66
N GLY A 41 -0.07 -12.91 3.39
CA GLY A 41 0.30 -14.21 2.84
C GLY A 41 1.73 -14.23 2.27
N ARG A 42 2.02 -15.19 1.38
CA ARG A 42 3.28 -15.23 0.62
C ARG A 42 3.24 -14.27 -0.56
N SER A 43 4.41 -13.84 -1.02
CA SER A 43 4.54 -13.13 -2.29
C SER A 43 4.18 -14.07 -3.45
N GLU A 44 3.55 -13.52 -4.47
CA GLU A 44 3.37 -14.19 -5.76
C GLU A 44 4.65 -14.10 -6.59
N SER A 45 4.91 -15.17 -7.34
CA SER A 45 5.91 -15.14 -8.41
C SER A 45 5.44 -14.22 -9.53
N GLN A 46 6.39 -13.56 -10.19
CA GLN A 46 6.09 -12.70 -11.32
C GLN A 46 5.43 -13.50 -12.45
N PRO A 47 4.22 -13.12 -12.91
CA PRO A 47 3.58 -13.79 -14.03
C PRO A 47 4.35 -13.52 -15.34
N PRO A 48 4.28 -14.46 -16.32
CA PRO A 48 4.94 -14.31 -17.60
C PRO A 48 4.24 -13.26 -18.47
N GLY A 49 4.98 -12.25 -18.97
CA GLY A 49 4.46 -11.14 -19.78
C GLY A 49 5.06 -9.77 -19.41
N ALA A 50 4.79 -8.74 -20.21
CA ALA A 50 5.47 -7.44 -20.11
C ALA A 50 4.73 -6.40 -19.23
N ASP A 51 3.44 -6.57 -18.95
CA ASP A 51 2.63 -5.54 -18.30
C ASP A 51 1.77 -6.08 -17.17
N PHE A 52 2.32 -6.03 -15.95
CA PHE A 52 1.58 -6.32 -14.73
C PHE A 52 1.75 -5.20 -13.71
N ILE A 53 0.68 -4.93 -12.99
CA ILE A 53 0.72 -4.02 -11.84
C ILE A 53 1.17 -4.82 -10.62
N ALA A 54 2.37 -4.52 -10.12
CA ALA A 54 2.88 -5.12 -8.91
C ALA A 54 2.40 -4.34 -7.68
N TYR A 55 1.51 -4.94 -6.89
CA TYR A 55 1.10 -4.43 -5.59
C TYR A 55 2.05 -4.97 -4.53
N ARG A 56 2.85 -4.08 -3.94
CA ARG A 56 3.76 -4.43 -2.85
C ARG A 56 3.31 -3.75 -1.58
N LEU A 57 3.02 -4.56 -0.54
CA LEU A 57 2.68 -4.11 0.80
C LEU A 57 3.66 -4.65 1.82
N SER A 58 4.04 -3.81 2.77
CA SER A 58 4.81 -4.21 3.95
C SER A 58 4.06 -3.74 5.20
N TYR A 59 3.85 -4.64 6.15
CA TYR A 59 3.17 -4.37 7.41
C TYR A 59 3.66 -5.33 8.52
N LYS A 60 3.92 -4.80 9.72
CA LYS A 60 4.43 -5.56 10.89
C LYS A 60 5.64 -6.46 10.59
N GLY A 61 6.63 -5.95 9.84
CA GLY A 61 7.83 -6.72 9.47
C GLY A 61 7.61 -7.77 8.38
N HIS A 62 6.37 -7.99 7.93
CA HIS A 62 6.06 -8.85 6.80
C HIS A 62 5.93 -8.04 5.52
N ARG A 63 6.45 -8.58 4.42
CA ARG A 63 6.36 -7.97 3.09
C ARG A 63 5.84 -9.00 2.10
N ALA A 64 4.84 -8.60 1.33
CA ALA A 64 4.29 -9.40 0.25
C ALA A 64 4.21 -8.58 -1.04
N THR A 65 4.43 -9.25 -2.16
CA THR A 65 4.16 -8.73 -3.51
C THR A 65 3.06 -9.57 -4.13
N ARG A 66 2.06 -8.92 -4.72
CA ARG A 66 0.93 -9.55 -5.42
C ARG A 66 0.75 -8.88 -6.78
N TYR A 67 0.38 -9.66 -7.78
CA TYR A 67 0.11 -9.15 -9.14
C TYR A 67 -1.38 -9.13 -9.46
N THR A 68 -2.16 -9.94 -8.74
CA THR A 68 -3.62 -9.77 -8.63
C THR A 68 -3.94 -9.12 -7.28
N LEU A 69 -4.98 -8.29 -7.20
CA LEU A 69 -5.33 -7.58 -5.96
C LEU A 69 -6.35 -8.40 -5.16
N PRO A 70 -5.95 -9.09 -4.06
CA PRO A 70 -6.90 -9.88 -3.30
C PRO A 70 -7.96 -8.99 -2.62
N PRO A 71 -9.17 -9.49 -2.35
CA PRO A 71 -10.23 -8.72 -1.69
C PRO A 71 -9.81 -8.11 -0.35
N THR A 72 -8.91 -8.76 0.38
CA THR A 72 -8.39 -8.25 1.67
C THR A 72 -7.39 -7.13 1.52
N TRP A 73 -6.73 -7.00 0.35
CA TRP A 73 -5.77 -5.93 0.05
C TRP A 73 -6.47 -4.71 -0.52
N GLN A 74 -7.51 -4.91 -1.32
CA GLN A 74 -8.25 -3.84 -1.99
C GLN A 74 -8.59 -2.65 -1.08
N PRO A 75 -9.21 -2.82 0.11
CA PRO A 75 -9.53 -1.69 0.98
C PRO A 75 -8.30 -1.02 1.61
N VAL A 76 -7.16 -1.69 1.68
CA VAL A 76 -5.89 -1.10 2.10
C VAL A 76 -5.29 -0.30 0.95
N VAL A 77 -5.14 -0.92 -0.23
CA VAL A 77 -4.55 -0.31 -1.42
C VAL A 77 -5.34 0.93 -1.84
N SER A 78 -6.66 0.86 -1.97
CA SER A 78 -7.48 2.01 -2.38
C SER A 78 -7.39 3.19 -1.40
N ARG A 79 -7.22 2.94 -0.09
CA ARG A 79 -7.00 4.02 0.89
C ARG A 79 -5.62 4.64 0.74
N LEU A 80 -4.59 3.81 0.57
CA LEU A 80 -3.22 4.27 0.35
C LEU A 80 -3.08 5.03 -0.97
N GLU A 81 -3.80 4.65 -2.02
CA GLU A 81 -3.87 5.37 -3.28
C GLU A 81 -4.52 6.75 -3.11
N LYS A 82 -5.62 6.87 -2.36
CA LYS A 82 -6.23 8.18 -2.05
C LYS A 82 -5.25 9.09 -1.30
N VAL A 83 -4.58 8.56 -0.30
CA VAL A 83 -3.51 9.27 0.43
C VAL A 83 -2.40 9.68 -0.53
N LEU A 84 -1.99 8.78 -1.41
CA LEU A 84 -0.94 9.04 -2.38
C LEU A 84 -1.33 10.12 -3.39
N VAL A 85 -2.57 10.13 -3.88
CA VAL A 85 -3.08 11.18 -4.77
C VAL A 85 -3.07 12.52 -4.03
N LYS A 86 -3.57 12.55 -2.79
CA LYS A 86 -3.60 13.75 -1.95
C LYS A 86 -2.22 14.35 -1.69
N TYR A 87 -1.21 13.53 -1.40
CA TYR A 87 0.14 14.01 -1.04
C TYR A 87 1.13 14.04 -2.21
N TRP A 88 0.72 13.68 -3.42
CA TRP A 88 1.56 13.77 -4.61
C TRP A 88 1.32 15.05 -5.41
N ALA A 89 0.17 15.72 -5.24
CA ALA A 89 -0.04 17.02 -5.86
C ALA A 89 1.16 17.92 -5.50
N PRO A 90 1.93 18.41 -6.49
CA PRO A 90 2.96 19.40 -6.22
C PRO A 90 2.20 20.63 -5.74
N ASN A 91 2.55 21.09 -4.55
CA ASN A 91 2.06 22.36 -4.05
C ASN A 91 2.61 23.49 -4.92
#